data_AF-X0ZZ48-F1
#
_entry.id   AF-X0ZZ48-F1
#
_cell.length_a   1.000
_cell.length_b   1.000
_cell.length_c   1.000
_cell.angle_alpha   90.00
_cell.angle_beta   90.00
_cell.angle_gamma   90.00
#
_symmetry.space_group_name_H-M   'P 1'
#
loop_
_entity.id
_entity.type
_entity.pdbx_description
1 polymer ?
#
loop_
_entity_poly.entity_id
_entity_poly.type
_entity_poly.pdbx_seq_one_letter_code
_entity_poly.pdbx_strand_id
1 'polypeptide(L)'
;MNIKNNLKKFKLLYKINTEWKAYCVKQRYYSLKKHYEKVSVKRDILYKEKEIKSKVNNFLKKQNKNIIILPKGKLKIFYIGTDLGQDSGGIIQGLKKFGKVIFFEQKPGVYGQMLPTIRKDAADFNGKRLLKMIKNISKSDRIHIIIGQMWGSTMALEALQEIRKMGIPVVNISMDDLHSFKHAFNIKKVNGKLSGTAGLIGSIDLACTAVKECCLWYQVEGCPSIYLPPASDPELYYSSTNPKLYDVCFVGANYGIRTKIINAIEKRGINVMCYGNGWPNGRIKLEKLPQIFMQSRIVL
;
A
#
# COMPACT_ATOMS: atom_id res chain seq x y z
N MET A 1 8.63 -16.32 31.50
CA MET A 1 7.47 -15.45 31.83
C MET A 1 7.64 -14.09 31.14
N ASN A 2 6.72 -13.66 30.27
CA ASN A 2 6.93 -12.48 29.41
C ASN A 2 6.59 -11.19 30.17
N ILE A 3 7.60 -10.52 30.74
CA ILE A 3 7.48 -9.25 31.49
C ILE A 3 6.58 -8.23 30.76
N LYS A 4 6.68 -8.17 29.42
CA LYS A 4 5.86 -7.32 28.57
C LYS A 4 4.35 -7.58 28.68
N ASN A 5 3.94 -8.84 28.83
CA ASN A 5 2.53 -9.20 28.99
C ASN A 5 2.01 -8.87 30.39
N ASN A 6 2.86 -8.95 31.42
CA ASN A 6 2.51 -8.54 32.77
C ASN A 6 2.38 -7.02 32.88
N LEU A 7 3.29 -6.26 32.27
CA LEU A 7 3.23 -4.79 32.23
C LEU A 7 1.97 -4.26 31.53
N LYS A 8 1.44 -4.98 30.53
CA LYS A 8 0.17 -4.62 29.87
C LYS A 8 -1.05 -4.76 30.78
N LYS A 9 -0.98 -5.52 31.88
CA LYS A 9 -2.08 -5.68 32.83
C LYS A 9 -2.24 -4.44 33.73
N PHE A 10 -1.18 -3.65 33.89
CA PHE A 10 -1.22 -2.40 34.65
C PHE A 10 -1.76 -1.26 33.78
N LYS A 11 -3.03 -0.88 34.00
CA LYS A 11 -3.74 0.13 33.19
C LYS A 11 -2.97 1.45 33.06
N LEU A 12 -2.36 1.93 34.14
CA LEU A 12 -1.59 3.17 34.15
C LEU A 12 -0.34 3.08 33.27
N LEU A 13 0.50 2.06 33.48
CA LEU A 13 1.71 1.83 32.68
C LEU A 13 1.38 1.62 31.20
N TYR A 14 0.30 0.91 30.91
CA TYR A 14 -0.17 0.71 29.54
C TYR A 14 -0.61 2.04 28.88
N LYS A 15 -1.33 2.90 29.61
CA LYS A 15 -1.74 4.24 29.14
C LYS A 15 -0.52 5.11 28.85
N ILE A 16 0.40 5.22 29.80
CA ILE A 16 1.66 5.98 29.65
C ILE A 16 2.44 5.49 28.43
N ASN A 17 2.65 4.18 28.30
CA ASN A 17 3.36 3.62 27.15
C ASN A 17 2.62 3.88 25.81
N THR A 18 1.28 3.92 25.82
CA THR A 18 0.49 4.21 24.62
C THR A 18 0.64 5.67 24.19
N GLU A 19 0.51 6.60 25.14
CA GLU A 19 0.70 8.03 24.91
C GLU A 19 2.13 8.34 24.46
N TRP A 20 3.13 7.75 25.12
CA TRP A 20 4.53 7.86 24.74
C TRP A 20 4.77 7.37 23.30
N LYS A 21 4.27 6.20 22.93
CA LYS A 21 4.41 5.68 21.55
C LYS A 21 3.72 6.58 20.53
N ALA A 22 2.52 7.08 20.83
CA ALA A 22 1.82 8.02 19.97
C ALA A 22 2.63 9.31 19.78
N TYR A 23 3.21 9.84 20.87
CA TYR A 23 4.12 10.97 20.82
C TYR A 23 5.34 10.69 19.94
N CYS A 24 6.04 9.55 20.13
CA CYS A 24 7.20 9.18 19.31
C CYS A 24 6.86 9.06 17.81
N VAL A 25 5.68 8.52 17.47
CA VAL A 25 5.24 8.42 16.07
C VAL A 25 5.01 9.81 15.48
N LYS A 26 4.30 10.69 16.20
CA LYS A 26 4.08 12.08 15.78
C LYS A 26 5.40 12.85 15.62
N GLN A 27 6.30 12.75 16.59
CA GLN A 27 7.60 13.42 16.54
C GLN A 27 8.46 12.93 15.37
N ARG A 28 8.45 11.62 15.09
CA ARG A 28 9.14 11.06 13.93
C ARG A 28 8.59 11.63 12.62
N TYR A 29 7.26 11.70 12.50
CA TYR A 29 6.61 12.33 11.35
C TYR A 29 7.01 13.81 11.21
N TYR A 30 6.89 14.62 12.26
CA TYR A 30 7.26 16.04 12.20
C TYR A 30 8.73 16.26 11.87
N SER A 31 9.61 15.46 12.46
CA SER A 31 11.05 15.48 12.15
C SER A 31 11.32 15.16 10.69
N LEU A 32 10.64 14.14 10.14
CA LEU A 32 10.78 13.74 8.74
C LEU A 32 10.25 14.83 7.78
N LYS A 33 9.07 15.38 8.08
CA LYS A 33 8.48 16.49 7.33
C LYS A 33 9.41 17.70 7.30
N LYS A 34 9.86 18.17 8.46
CA LYS A 34 10.78 19.31 8.60
C LYS A 34 12.10 19.06 7.88
N HIS A 35 12.60 17.83 7.90
CA HIS A 35 13.80 17.45 7.15
C HIS A 35 13.60 17.64 5.64
N TYR A 36 12.55 17.08 5.06
CA TYR A 36 12.31 17.21 3.62
C TYR A 36 11.97 18.63 3.18
N GLU A 37 11.25 19.40 4.01
CA GLU A 37 11.02 20.83 3.77
C GLU A 37 12.36 21.59 3.71
N LYS A 38 13.23 21.40 4.71
CA LYS A 38 14.56 22.02 4.72
C LYS A 38 15.42 21.62 3.52
N VAL A 39 15.45 20.33 3.18
CA VAL A 39 16.23 19.84 2.04
C VAL A 39 15.67 20.37 0.72
N SER A 40 14.34 20.48 0.59
CA SER A 40 13.70 21.03 -0.61
C SER A 40 14.09 22.49 -0.83
N VAL A 41 14.07 23.32 0.21
CA VAL A 41 14.51 24.72 0.14
C VAL A 41 16.01 24.80 -0.19
N LYS A 42 16.85 24.00 0.48
CA LYS A 42 18.30 23.99 0.23
C LYS A 42 18.66 23.59 -1.21
N ARG A 43 17.86 22.73 -1.84
CA ARG A 43 18.09 22.20 -3.19
C ARG A 43 17.25 22.90 -4.27
N ASP A 44 16.51 23.95 -3.92
CA ASP A 44 15.57 24.65 -4.80
C ASP A 44 14.56 23.71 -5.50
N ILE A 45 14.02 22.76 -4.72
CA ILE A 45 13.07 21.76 -5.21
C ILE A 45 11.66 22.19 -4.84
N LEU A 46 10.88 22.61 -5.84
CA LEU A 46 9.44 22.84 -5.71
C LEU A 46 8.64 21.71 -6.36
N TYR A 47 7.75 21.07 -5.59
CA TYR A 47 6.85 20.07 -6.14
C TYR A 47 5.69 20.75 -6.90
N LYS A 48 5.48 20.34 -8.16
CA LYS A 48 4.40 20.79 -9.02
C LYS A 48 3.83 19.59 -9.77
N GLU A 49 2.62 19.18 -9.40
CA GLU A 49 1.96 17.99 -9.94
C GLU A 49 1.84 18.04 -11.48
N LYS A 50 1.55 19.22 -12.04
CA LYS A 50 1.46 19.45 -13.50
C LYS A 50 2.74 19.09 -14.26
N GLU A 51 3.90 19.06 -13.61
CA GLU A 51 5.19 18.75 -14.24
C GLU A 51 5.50 17.25 -14.23
N ILE A 52 4.77 16.44 -13.46
CA ILE A 52 5.14 15.05 -13.20
C ILE A 52 5.10 14.21 -14.48
N LYS A 53 4.13 14.44 -15.38
CA LYS A 53 4.10 13.79 -16.70
C LYS A 53 5.40 14.00 -17.48
N SER A 54 5.90 15.24 -17.50
CA SER A 54 7.18 15.57 -18.17
C SER A 54 8.37 14.91 -17.46
N LYS A 55 8.39 14.93 -16.12
CA LYS A 55 9.44 14.28 -15.32
C LYS A 55 9.50 12.77 -15.57
N VAL A 56 8.36 12.08 -15.60
CA VAL A 56 8.27 10.64 -15.92
C VAL A 56 8.77 10.38 -17.35
N ASN A 57 8.34 11.16 -18.33
CA ASN A 57 8.81 11.03 -19.71
C ASN A 57 10.33 11.18 -19.81
N ASN A 58 10.91 12.18 -19.14
CA ASN A 58 12.36 12.38 -19.10
C ASN A 58 13.08 11.24 -18.39
N PHE A 59 12.51 10.71 -17.30
CA PHE A 59 13.07 9.59 -16.55
C PHE A 59 13.09 8.30 -17.37
N LEU A 60 12.06 8.06 -18.17
CA LEU A 60 11.97 6.93 -19.09
C LEU A 60 12.91 7.09 -20.30
N LYS A 61 12.98 8.30 -20.89
CA LYS A 61 13.95 8.61 -21.96
C LYS A 61 15.40 8.39 -21.53
N LYS A 62 15.79 8.84 -20.33
CA LYS A 62 17.14 8.62 -19.76
C LYS A 62 17.50 7.14 -19.61
N GLN A 63 16.51 6.25 -19.52
CA GLN A 63 16.72 4.81 -19.47
C GLN A 63 16.73 4.16 -20.85
N ASN A 64 16.81 4.95 -21.93
CA ASN A 64 16.66 4.51 -23.33
C ASN A 64 15.37 3.69 -23.56
N LYS A 65 14.30 4.01 -22.81
CA LYS A 65 13.01 3.34 -22.96
C LYS A 65 12.15 4.10 -23.96
N ASN A 66 11.86 3.47 -25.09
CA ASN A 66 10.81 3.93 -26.00
C ASN A 66 9.45 3.55 -25.42
N ILE A 67 8.70 4.55 -24.95
CA ILE A 67 7.33 4.34 -24.45
C ILE A 67 6.42 4.15 -25.66
N ILE A 68 5.76 3.00 -25.71
CA ILE A 68 4.70 2.76 -26.68
C ILE A 68 3.38 3.22 -26.07
N ILE A 69 2.74 4.21 -26.69
CA ILE A 69 1.40 4.63 -26.31
C ILE A 69 0.42 3.58 -26.83
N LEU A 70 -0.42 3.04 -25.95
CA LEU A 70 -1.40 2.02 -26.29
C LEU A 70 -2.81 2.54 -26.03
N PRO A 71 -3.81 2.13 -26.87
CA PRO A 71 -5.20 2.43 -26.59
C PRO A 71 -5.64 1.87 -25.22
N LYS A 72 -6.62 2.54 -24.60
CA LYS A 72 -7.25 2.03 -23.37
C LYS A 72 -7.77 0.61 -23.59
N GLY A 73 -7.58 -0.25 -22.59
CA GLY A 73 -7.98 -1.66 -22.65
C GLY A 73 -6.92 -2.59 -23.27
N LYS A 74 -5.81 -2.06 -23.80
CA LYS A 74 -4.76 -2.86 -24.46
C LYS A 74 -3.53 -3.10 -23.57
N LEU A 75 -3.47 -2.55 -22.36
CA LEU A 75 -2.35 -2.81 -21.46
C LEU A 75 -2.35 -4.27 -20.98
N LYS A 76 -1.15 -4.75 -20.66
CA LYS A 76 -0.87 -6.01 -19.96
C LYS A 76 -0.09 -5.60 -18.72
N ILE A 77 -0.83 -5.51 -17.62
CA ILE A 77 -0.42 -4.94 -16.35
C ILE A 77 -0.02 -6.10 -15.46
N PHE A 78 1.22 -6.12 -14.98
CA PHE A 78 1.63 -7.06 -13.96
C PHE A 78 1.43 -6.41 -12.58
N TYR A 79 0.48 -6.91 -11.81
CA TYR A 79 0.08 -6.33 -10.52
C TYR A 79 0.68 -7.09 -9.34
N ILE A 80 1.40 -6.37 -8.49
CA ILE A 80 2.04 -6.91 -7.28
C ILE A 80 1.23 -6.46 -6.05
N GLY A 81 0.24 -7.27 -5.68
CA GLY A 81 -0.59 -7.02 -4.51
C GLY A 81 -0.08 -7.70 -3.23
N THR A 82 -0.88 -7.63 -2.17
CA THR A 82 -0.56 -8.25 -0.86
C THR A 82 -1.72 -9.08 -0.34
N ASP A 83 -2.94 -8.52 -0.32
CA ASP A 83 -4.13 -9.18 0.19
C ASP A 83 -5.25 -9.05 -0.83
N LEU A 84 -5.70 -10.17 -1.38
CA LEU A 84 -6.69 -10.18 -2.46
C LEU A 84 -7.99 -9.48 -2.06
N GLY A 85 -8.40 -9.59 -0.80
CA GLY A 85 -9.60 -8.92 -0.29
C GLY A 85 -9.50 -7.41 -0.34
N GLN A 86 -8.36 -6.86 0.10
CA GLN A 86 -8.09 -5.42 0.02
C GLN A 86 -7.89 -4.94 -1.42
N ASP A 87 -7.09 -5.67 -2.20
CA ASP A 87 -6.76 -5.29 -3.58
C ASP A 87 -7.98 -5.31 -4.51
N SER A 88 -8.95 -6.18 -4.23
CA SER A 88 -10.21 -6.27 -4.95
C SER A 88 -11.27 -5.28 -4.48
N GLY A 89 -10.92 -4.36 -3.56
CA GLY A 89 -11.80 -3.28 -3.12
C GLY A 89 -11.90 -2.09 -4.08
N GLY A 90 -11.30 -2.18 -5.27
CA GLY A 90 -11.41 -1.17 -6.33
C GLY A 90 -10.17 -1.02 -7.21
N ILE A 91 -8.97 -1.30 -6.68
CA ILE A 91 -7.72 -1.11 -7.43
C ILE A 91 -7.65 -2.10 -8.60
N ILE A 92 -7.90 -3.39 -8.37
CA ILE A 92 -7.90 -4.40 -9.43
C ILE A 92 -8.94 -4.08 -10.51
N GLN A 93 -10.13 -3.66 -10.11
CA GLN A 93 -11.23 -3.28 -11.02
C GLN A 93 -10.83 -2.07 -11.87
N GLY A 94 -10.26 -1.03 -11.24
CA GLY A 94 -9.71 0.13 -11.91
C GLY A 94 -8.65 -0.25 -12.95
N LEU A 95 -7.70 -1.12 -12.59
CA LEU A 95 -6.65 -1.58 -13.52
C LEU A 95 -7.22 -2.38 -14.70
N LYS A 96 -8.24 -3.22 -14.47
CA LYS A 96 -8.91 -4.00 -15.54
C LYS A 96 -9.56 -3.10 -16.60
N LYS A 97 -9.97 -1.87 -16.26
CA LYS A 97 -10.49 -0.88 -17.22
C LYS A 97 -9.43 -0.42 -18.23
N PHE A 98 -8.14 -0.66 -17.97
CA PHE A 98 -7.03 -0.29 -18.86
C PHE A 98 -6.39 -1.49 -19.59
N GLY A 99 -6.71 -2.72 -19.19
CA GLY A 99 -6.31 -3.93 -19.92
C GLY A 99 -6.22 -5.19 -19.05
N LYS A 100 -5.50 -6.20 -19.54
CA LYS A 100 -5.33 -7.48 -18.86
C LYS A 100 -4.44 -7.30 -17.63
N VAL A 101 -4.92 -7.75 -16.47
CA VAL A 101 -4.15 -7.78 -15.22
C VAL A 101 -3.63 -9.20 -14.97
N ILE A 102 -2.32 -9.32 -14.79
CA ILE A 102 -1.63 -10.55 -14.41
C ILE A 102 -1.15 -10.37 -12.97
N PHE A 103 -1.48 -11.29 -12.08
CA PHE A 103 -1.15 -11.14 -10.67
C PHE A 103 0.21 -11.74 -10.31
N PHE A 104 0.91 -11.08 -9.40
CA PHE A 104 2.01 -11.68 -8.69
C PHE A 104 1.49 -12.77 -7.76
N GLU A 105 2.13 -13.94 -7.84
CA GLU A 105 1.84 -15.06 -6.96
C GLU A 105 3.13 -15.52 -6.29
N GLN A 106 3.20 -15.51 -4.96
CA GLN A 106 4.37 -15.99 -4.22
C GLN A 106 4.71 -17.46 -4.52
N LYS A 107 3.70 -18.26 -4.85
CA LYS A 107 3.76 -19.63 -5.38
C LYS A 107 2.61 -19.81 -6.36
N PRO A 108 2.66 -20.77 -7.31
CA PRO A 108 1.55 -21.00 -8.24
C PRO A 108 0.20 -21.09 -7.50
N GLY A 109 -0.77 -20.26 -7.89
CA GLY A 109 -2.11 -20.19 -7.30
C GLY A 109 -2.19 -19.50 -5.93
N VAL A 110 -1.09 -18.94 -5.41
CA VAL A 110 -1.03 -18.26 -4.12
C VAL A 110 -0.76 -16.78 -4.32
N TYR A 111 -1.83 -15.99 -4.35
CA TYR A 111 -1.80 -14.54 -4.52
C TYR A 111 -1.02 -13.83 -3.41
N GLY A 112 -0.35 -12.73 -3.79
CA GLY A 112 0.22 -11.77 -2.85
C GLY A 112 1.70 -11.99 -2.56
N GLN A 113 2.33 -10.94 -2.04
CA GLN A 113 3.73 -10.94 -1.63
C GLN A 113 3.93 -11.68 -0.31
N MET A 114 5.07 -12.38 -0.19
CA MET A 114 5.56 -12.85 1.10
C MET A 114 5.85 -11.65 2.01
N LEU A 115 5.45 -11.71 3.28
CA LEU A 115 5.65 -10.62 4.24
C LEU A 115 6.86 -10.89 5.15
N PRO A 116 7.58 -9.83 5.58
CA PRO A 116 8.74 -9.95 6.46
C PRO A 116 8.39 -10.49 7.86
N THR A 117 7.12 -10.41 8.26
CA THR A 117 6.59 -11.02 9.48
C THR A 117 6.52 -12.55 9.40
N ILE A 118 6.48 -13.10 8.19
CA ILE A 118 6.43 -14.55 7.93
C ILE A 118 7.82 -15.07 7.57
N ARG A 119 8.56 -14.33 6.74
CA ARG A 119 9.89 -14.72 6.23
C ARG A 119 10.87 -13.56 6.32
N LYS A 120 12.01 -13.75 7.00
CA LYS A 120 12.99 -12.68 7.21
C LYS A 120 13.57 -12.10 5.91
N ASP A 121 13.80 -12.94 4.90
CA ASP A 121 14.29 -12.58 3.57
C ASP A 121 13.13 -12.40 2.54
N ALA A 122 11.97 -11.91 2.99
CA ALA A 122 10.79 -11.72 2.14
C ALA A 122 11.07 -10.91 0.86
N ALA A 123 11.85 -9.83 0.96
CA ALA A 123 12.23 -9.00 -0.18
C ALA A 123 12.97 -9.80 -1.27
N ASP A 124 14.00 -10.56 -0.88
CA ASP A 124 14.80 -11.37 -1.80
C ASP A 124 14.00 -12.54 -2.37
N PHE A 125 13.17 -13.17 -1.55
CA PHE A 125 12.26 -14.23 -1.97
C PHE A 125 11.28 -13.73 -3.05
N ASN A 126 10.59 -12.62 -2.78
CA ASN A 126 9.64 -12.03 -3.72
C ASN A 126 10.34 -11.53 -4.99
N GLY A 127 11.52 -10.92 -4.87
CA GLY A 127 12.30 -10.45 -6.02
C GLY A 127 12.71 -11.58 -6.96
N LYS A 128 13.22 -12.69 -6.42
CA LYS A 128 13.55 -13.90 -7.22
C LYS A 128 12.30 -14.45 -7.91
N ARG A 129 11.17 -14.53 -7.19
CA ARG A 129 9.90 -14.99 -7.74
C ARG A 129 9.41 -14.08 -8.86
N LEU A 130 9.48 -12.77 -8.66
CA LEU A 130 9.06 -11.76 -9.63
C LEU A 130 9.85 -11.91 -10.93
N LEU A 131 11.19 -11.92 -10.85
CA LEU A 131 12.05 -12.10 -12.02
C LEU A 131 11.74 -13.39 -12.78
N LYS A 132 11.51 -14.51 -12.07
CA LYS A 132 11.13 -15.78 -12.70
C LYS A 132 9.80 -15.66 -13.45
N MET A 133 8.79 -15.03 -12.86
CA MET A 133 7.48 -14.83 -13.50
C MET A 133 7.61 -13.94 -14.74
N ILE A 134 8.28 -12.78 -14.62
CA ILE A 134 8.46 -11.84 -15.72
C ILE A 134 9.23 -12.50 -16.87
N LYS A 135 10.39 -13.14 -16.60
CA LYS A 135 11.19 -13.82 -17.63
C LYS A 135 10.41 -14.92 -18.34
N ASN A 136 9.58 -15.68 -17.63
CA ASN A 136 8.77 -16.72 -18.24
C ASN A 136 7.69 -16.12 -19.16
N ILE A 137 7.02 -15.05 -18.73
CA ILE A 137 6.02 -14.36 -19.57
C ILE A 137 6.70 -13.76 -20.79
N SER A 138 7.87 -13.14 -20.63
CA SER A 138 8.67 -12.53 -21.70
C SER A 138 9.10 -13.48 -22.82
N LYS A 139 8.99 -14.81 -22.64
CA LYS A 139 9.30 -15.79 -23.70
C LYS A 139 8.24 -15.87 -24.78
N SER A 140 6.98 -15.60 -24.44
CA SER A 140 5.84 -15.77 -25.35
C SER A 140 4.93 -14.55 -25.42
N ASP A 141 5.11 -13.58 -24.52
CA ASP A 141 4.29 -12.40 -24.42
C ASP A 141 5.07 -11.22 -23.83
N ARG A 142 4.50 -10.01 -23.87
CA ARG A 142 5.08 -8.80 -23.27
C ARG A 142 4.27 -8.29 -22.08
N ILE A 143 4.99 -7.76 -21.10
CA ILE A 143 4.41 -6.98 -20.01
C ILE A 143 4.68 -5.52 -20.31
N HIS A 144 3.62 -4.70 -20.23
CA HIS A 144 3.72 -3.28 -20.56
C HIS A 144 4.14 -2.43 -19.38
N ILE A 145 3.73 -2.84 -18.18
CA ILE A 145 3.93 -2.08 -16.95
C ILE A 145 3.82 -3.01 -15.75
N ILE A 146 4.64 -2.75 -14.74
CA ILE A 146 4.45 -3.31 -13.40
C ILE A 146 3.84 -2.23 -12.51
N ILE A 147 2.80 -2.59 -11.77
CA ILE A 147 2.19 -1.74 -10.75
C ILE A 147 2.13 -2.57 -9.47
N GLY A 148 2.58 -2.04 -8.35
CA GLY A 148 2.57 -2.81 -7.10
C GLY A 148 2.36 -1.97 -5.86
N GLN A 149 1.91 -2.60 -4.79
CA GLN A 149 1.94 -2.05 -3.43
C GLN A 149 3.11 -2.69 -2.69
N MET A 150 4.27 -2.03 -2.67
CA MET A 150 5.52 -2.63 -2.22
C MET A 150 6.25 -1.74 -1.20
N TRP A 151 7.11 -2.38 -0.41
CA TRP A 151 8.11 -1.75 0.44
C TRP A 151 9.50 -2.36 0.18
N GLY A 152 10.56 -1.67 0.57
CA GLY A 152 11.92 -2.23 0.53
C GLY A 152 12.07 -3.53 1.35
N SER A 153 11.21 -3.76 2.34
CA SER A 153 11.15 -5.03 3.08
C SER A 153 10.35 -6.15 2.43
N THR A 154 9.52 -5.85 1.43
CA THR A 154 8.72 -6.86 0.72
C THR A 154 9.21 -7.11 -0.70
N MET A 155 9.96 -6.19 -1.31
CA MET A 155 10.46 -6.35 -2.67
C MET A 155 11.92 -5.94 -2.79
N ALA A 156 12.74 -6.81 -3.37
CA ALA A 156 14.14 -6.52 -3.64
C ALA A 156 14.29 -5.41 -4.69
N LEU A 157 15.08 -4.38 -4.35
CA LEU A 157 15.37 -3.25 -5.24
C LEU A 157 15.99 -3.75 -6.56
N GLU A 158 16.91 -4.71 -6.45
CA GLU A 158 17.69 -5.28 -7.54
C GLU A 158 16.77 -5.95 -8.56
N ALA A 159 15.75 -6.68 -8.11
CA ALA A 159 14.78 -7.32 -8.99
C ALA A 159 14.00 -6.29 -9.82
N LEU A 160 13.57 -5.18 -9.21
CA LEU A 160 12.89 -4.10 -9.90
C LEU A 160 13.83 -3.35 -10.87
N GLN A 161 15.10 -3.18 -10.50
CA GLN A 161 16.12 -2.61 -11.39
C GLN A 161 16.35 -3.48 -12.63
N GLU A 162 16.46 -4.81 -12.46
CA GLU A 162 16.58 -5.75 -13.57
C GLU A 162 15.35 -5.68 -14.50
N ILE A 163 14.14 -5.60 -13.95
CA ILE A 163 12.91 -5.42 -14.74
C ILE A 163 12.92 -4.10 -15.50
N ARG A 164 13.42 -3.03 -14.88
CA ARG A 164 13.57 -1.74 -15.56
C ARG A 164 14.59 -1.82 -16.69
N LYS A 165 15.69 -2.57 -16.55
CA LYS A 165 16.65 -2.83 -17.65
C LYS A 165 16.02 -3.61 -18.80
N MET A 166 15.02 -4.45 -18.54
CA MET A 166 14.21 -5.11 -19.58
C MET A 166 13.25 -4.17 -20.32
N GLY A 167 13.27 -2.86 -20.03
CA GLY A 167 12.43 -1.86 -20.69
C GLY A 167 11.03 -1.74 -20.07
N ILE A 168 10.72 -2.46 -18.99
CA ILE A 168 9.38 -2.44 -18.38
C ILE A 168 9.32 -1.32 -17.33
N PRO A 169 8.41 -0.34 -17.44
CA PRO A 169 8.18 0.66 -16.41
C PRO A 169 7.62 0.07 -15.13
N VAL A 170 8.04 0.60 -13.99
CA VAL A 170 7.60 0.15 -12.65
C VAL A 170 6.97 1.31 -11.89
N VAL A 171 5.74 1.12 -11.42
CA VAL A 171 4.99 2.06 -10.59
C VAL A 171 4.72 1.45 -9.22
N ASN A 172 4.97 2.21 -8.16
CA ASN A 172 4.64 1.79 -6.79
C ASN A 172 3.49 2.62 -6.22
N ILE A 173 2.46 1.96 -5.69
CA ILE A 173 1.37 2.55 -4.94
C ILE A 173 1.74 2.46 -3.45
N SER A 174 1.76 3.60 -2.78
CA SER A 174 2.25 3.81 -1.42
C SER A 174 1.16 4.39 -0.54
N MET A 175 0.40 3.51 0.12
CA MET A 175 -0.73 3.91 0.97
C MET A 175 -0.30 4.37 2.37
N ASP A 176 0.86 3.89 2.85
CA ASP A 176 1.29 4.02 4.25
C ASP A 176 2.52 4.94 4.45
N ASP A 177 2.81 5.86 3.53
CA ASP A 177 4.05 6.66 3.58
C ASP A 177 4.21 7.45 4.90
N LEU A 178 3.12 7.93 5.50
CA LEU A 178 3.18 8.60 6.82
C LEU A 178 3.85 7.74 7.91
N HIS A 179 3.70 6.43 7.82
CA HIS A 179 4.19 5.47 8.81
C HIS A 179 5.40 4.67 8.33
N SER A 180 5.53 4.51 7.01
CA SER A 180 6.44 3.54 6.40
C SER A 180 7.27 4.12 5.24
N PHE A 181 7.47 5.43 5.18
CA PHE A 181 8.38 6.02 4.19
C PHE A 181 9.81 5.49 4.31
N LYS A 182 10.46 5.67 5.46
CA LYS A 182 11.83 5.16 5.69
C LYS A 182 11.87 3.72 6.19
N HIS A 183 10.89 3.31 6.99
CA HIS A 183 10.93 2.05 7.72
C HIS A 183 9.58 1.35 7.74
N ALA A 184 9.51 0.08 7.34
CA ALA A 184 8.32 -0.75 7.43
C ALA A 184 8.53 -1.91 8.43
N PHE A 185 7.45 -2.41 9.05
CA PHE A 185 7.46 -3.57 9.95
C PHE A 185 8.45 -3.52 11.14
N ASN A 186 8.79 -2.33 11.62
CA ASN A 186 9.87 -2.11 12.62
C ASN A 186 11.26 -2.56 12.16
N ILE A 187 11.44 -2.85 10.87
CA ILE A 187 12.73 -3.13 10.26
C ILE A 187 13.28 -1.77 9.83
N LYS A 188 14.53 -1.43 10.15
CA LYS A 188 15.11 -0.17 9.66
C LYS A 188 15.65 -0.31 8.25
N LYS A 189 16.36 -1.41 8.00
CA LYS A 189 17.04 -1.70 6.75
C LYS A 189 16.94 -3.17 6.38
N VAL A 190 16.93 -3.45 5.08
CA VAL A 190 17.11 -4.77 4.48
C VAL A 190 18.28 -4.65 3.50
N ASN A 191 19.31 -5.49 3.63
CA ASN A 191 20.51 -5.46 2.79
C ASN A 191 21.13 -4.05 2.66
N GLY A 192 21.22 -3.32 3.78
CA GLY A 192 21.79 -1.97 3.84
C GLY A 192 20.87 -0.82 3.37
N LYS A 193 19.73 -1.14 2.74
CA LYS A 193 18.75 -0.18 2.19
C LYS A 193 17.57 0.03 3.14
N LEU A 194 16.91 1.18 3.03
CA LEU A 194 15.70 1.47 3.81
C LEU A 194 14.63 0.39 3.55
N SER A 195 13.90 -0.01 4.58
CA SER A 195 12.87 -1.04 4.46
C SER A 195 11.50 -0.49 4.05
N GLY A 196 11.29 0.82 4.19
CA GLY A 196 10.07 1.51 3.79
C GLY A 196 9.93 1.68 2.28
N THR A 197 8.97 2.49 1.85
CA THR A 197 8.75 2.81 0.43
C THR A 197 9.91 3.58 -0.19
N ALA A 198 10.61 4.43 0.59
CA ALA A 198 11.84 5.10 0.17
C ALA A 198 12.96 4.09 -0.18
N GLY A 199 12.88 2.86 0.34
CA GLY A 199 13.77 1.76 -0.03
C GLY A 199 13.66 1.31 -1.48
N LEU A 200 12.60 1.69 -2.18
CA LEU A 200 12.36 1.39 -3.59
C LEU A 200 12.83 2.51 -4.53
N ILE A 201 13.24 3.65 -3.99
CA ILE A 201 13.72 4.77 -4.79
C ILE A 201 15.00 4.34 -5.53
N GLY A 202 15.06 4.70 -6.81
CA GLY A 202 16.10 4.21 -7.72
C GLY A 202 15.75 2.89 -8.42
N SER A 203 14.62 2.24 -8.10
CA SER A 203 14.10 1.06 -8.81
C SER A 203 12.66 1.17 -9.30
N ILE A 204 12.03 2.33 -9.12
CA ILE A 204 10.69 2.65 -9.63
C ILE A 204 10.76 3.89 -10.52
N ASP A 205 9.84 3.98 -11.48
CA ASP A 205 9.73 5.09 -12.42
C ASP A 205 8.68 6.13 -11.96
N LEU A 206 7.73 5.73 -11.11
CA LEU A 206 6.73 6.60 -10.50
C LEU A 206 6.28 6.05 -9.14
N ALA A 207 6.18 6.94 -8.14
CA ALA A 207 5.50 6.66 -6.88
C ALA A 207 4.10 7.31 -6.85
N CYS A 208 3.07 6.53 -6.58
CA CYS A 208 1.72 7.04 -6.30
C CYS A 208 1.50 6.99 -4.79
N THR A 209 1.31 8.12 -4.12
CA THR A 209 1.20 8.18 -2.65
C THR A 209 -0.16 8.68 -2.19
N ALA A 210 -0.72 8.08 -1.15
CA ALA A 210 -1.95 8.54 -0.51
C ALA A 210 -1.73 9.77 0.41
N VAL A 211 -0.52 10.34 0.41
CA VAL A 211 -0.10 11.41 1.31
C VAL A 211 0.52 12.55 0.49
N LYS A 212 -0.19 13.67 0.39
CA LYS A 212 0.18 14.76 -0.53
C LYS A 212 1.59 15.32 -0.24
N GLU A 213 1.96 15.50 1.02
CA GLU A 213 3.29 15.99 1.38
C GLU A 213 4.43 15.03 1.01
N CYS A 214 4.17 13.72 0.97
CA CYS A 214 5.17 12.72 0.60
C CYS A 214 5.56 12.83 -0.88
N CYS A 215 4.74 13.46 -1.71
CA CYS A 215 5.09 13.75 -3.10
C CYS A 215 6.40 14.57 -3.19
N LEU A 216 6.52 15.60 -2.33
CA LEU A 216 7.75 16.38 -2.20
C LEU A 216 8.93 15.52 -1.74
N TRP A 217 8.70 14.59 -0.82
CA TRP A 217 9.75 13.73 -0.28
C TRP A 217 10.34 12.84 -1.37
N TYR A 218 9.50 12.19 -2.18
CA TYR A 218 9.95 11.45 -3.35
C TYR A 218 10.71 12.34 -4.34
N GLN A 219 10.22 13.55 -4.61
CA GLN A 219 10.89 14.46 -5.54
C GLN A 219 12.26 14.89 -5.03
N VAL A 220 12.42 15.14 -3.73
CA VAL A 220 13.72 15.44 -3.08
C VAL A 220 14.70 14.29 -3.23
N GLU A 221 14.20 13.05 -3.21
CA GLU A 221 14.98 11.82 -3.40
C GLU A 221 15.13 11.44 -4.88
N GLY A 222 14.68 12.29 -5.82
CA GLY A 222 14.86 12.10 -7.26
C GLY A 222 13.87 11.12 -7.92
N CYS A 223 12.76 10.81 -7.26
CA CYS A 223 11.70 9.96 -7.79
C CYS A 223 10.46 10.80 -8.17
N PRO A 224 9.95 10.70 -9.42
CA PRO A 224 8.67 11.28 -9.77
C PRO A 224 7.54 10.71 -8.91
N SER A 225 6.60 11.56 -8.51
CA SER A 225 5.48 11.13 -7.65
C SER A 225 4.18 11.87 -7.95
N ILE A 226 3.06 11.18 -7.78
CA ILE A 226 1.71 11.76 -7.82
C ILE A 226 0.96 11.46 -6.53
N TYR A 227 0.07 12.37 -6.16
CA TYR A 227 -0.90 12.14 -5.10
C TYR A 227 -2.03 11.25 -5.64
N LEU A 228 -2.26 10.12 -4.99
CA LEU A 228 -3.32 9.17 -5.29
C LEU A 228 -4.25 9.11 -4.07
N PRO A 229 -5.32 9.93 -4.00
CA PRO A 229 -6.20 9.93 -2.85
C PRO A 229 -6.89 8.57 -2.69
N PRO A 230 -7.20 8.15 -1.44
CA PRO A 230 -8.09 7.03 -1.21
C PRO A 230 -9.45 7.26 -1.89
N ALA A 231 -9.96 6.23 -2.55
CA ALA A 231 -11.24 6.26 -3.25
C ALA A 231 -11.90 4.88 -3.20
N SER A 232 -13.21 4.84 -3.47
CA SER A 232 -13.99 3.62 -3.61
C SER A 232 -14.45 3.46 -5.05
N ASP A 233 -14.57 2.21 -5.52
CA ASP A 233 -15.14 1.94 -6.85
C ASP A 233 -16.67 2.10 -6.81
N PRO A 234 -17.25 3.07 -7.55
CA PRO A 234 -18.70 3.28 -7.55
C PRO A 234 -19.49 2.13 -8.18
N GLU A 235 -18.84 1.24 -8.97
CA GLU A 235 -19.49 0.03 -9.48
C GLU A 235 -19.63 -1.06 -8.41
N LEU A 236 -18.78 -1.02 -7.39
CA LEU A 236 -18.85 -1.92 -6.23
C LEU A 236 -19.66 -1.32 -5.10
N TYR A 237 -19.37 -0.06 -4.75
CA TYR A 237 -19.96 0.62 -3.60
C TYR A 237 -20.87 1.74 -4.09
N TYR A 238 -22.16 1.44 -4.14
CA TYR A 238 -23.21 2.36 -4.53
C TYR A 238 -24.39 2.30 -3.56
N SER A 239 -25.21 3.35 -3.55
CA SER A 239 -26.47 3.36 -2.82
C SER A 239 -27.51 2.51 -3.56
N SER A 240 -28.30 1.74 -2.82
CA SER A 240 -29.48 1.09 -3.37
C SER A 240 -30.70 1.33 -2.49
N THR A 241 -31.87 0.99 -3.03
CA THR A 241 -33.16 0.98 -2.34
C THR A 241 -33.36 -0.28 -1.50
N ASN A 242 -32.37 -1.17 -1.41
CA ASN A 242 -32.48 -2.39 -0.62
C ASN A 242 -32.71 -2.07 0.87
N PRO A 243 -33.48 -2.91 1.58
CA PRO A 243 -33.70 -2.74 3.01
C PRO A 243 -32.39 -2.61 3.80
N LYS A 244 -32.34 -1.67 4.73
CA LYS A 244 -31.24 -1.50 5.67
C LYS A 244 -31.41 -2.49 6.82
N LEU A 245 -30.70 -3.61 6.74
CA LEU A 245 -30.78 -4.73 7.68
C LEU A 245 -29.90 -4.53 8.93
N TYR A 246 -28.87 -3.68 8.85
CA TYR A 246 -27.89 -3.51 9.90
C TYR A 246 -27.80 -2.05 10.34
N ASP A 247 -27.72 -1.80 11.66
CA ASP A 247 -27.55 -0.44 12.19
C ASP A 247 -26.18 0.11 11.80
N VAL A 248 -25.12 -0.58 12.20
CA VAL A 248 -23.73 -0.19 11.91
C VAL A 248 -22.95 -1.42 11.47
N CYS A 249 -22.13 -1.28 10.42
CA CYS A 249 -21.11 -2.26 10.07
C CYS A 249 -19.71 -1.65 10.17
N PHE A 250 -18.78 -2.41 10.74
CA PHE A 250 -17.35 -2.09 10.78
C PHE A 250 -16.54 -3.22 10.15
N VAL A 251 -15.71 -2.91 9.15
CA VAL A 251 -14.84 -3.90 8.50
C VAL A 251 -13.38 -3.48 8.65
N GLY A 252 -12.66 -4.19 9.51
CA GLY A 252 -11.25 -3.95 9.77
C GLY A 252 -10.75 -4.75 10.97
N ALA A 253 -9.44 -5.01 11.06
CA ALA A 253 -8.89 -5.75 12.19
C ALA A 253 -9.20 -5.07 13.55
N ASN A 254 -9.44 -5.88 14.58
CA ASN A 254 -9.65 -5.44 15.95
C ASN A 254 -8.31 -5.10 16.61
N TYR A 255 -7.94 -3.81 16.62
CA TYR A 255 -6.74 -3.33 17.29
C TYR A 255 -6.90 -1.88 17.78
N GLY A 256 -5.99 -1.46 18.67
CA GLY A 256 -5.98 -0.11 19.20
C GLY A 256 -7.24 0.22 19.98
N ILE A 257 -7.89 1.33 19.65
CA ILE A 257 -9.10 1.81 20.35
C ILE A 257 -10.42 1.26 19.75
N ARG A 258 -10.35 0.45 18.69
CA ARG A 258 -11.54 0.00 17.93
C ARG A 258 -12.56 -0.69 18.81
N THR A 259 -12.15 -1.65 19.66
CA THR A 259 -13.08 -2.28 20.63
C THR A 259 -13.76 -1.28 21.56
N LYS A 260 -13.04 -0.23 21.99
CA LYS A 260 -13.63 0.79 22.88
C LYS A 260 -14.69 1.62 22.16
N ILE A 261 -14.46 1.94 20.88
CA ILE A 261 -15.41 2.66 20.03
C ILE A 261 -16.67 1.80 19.85
N ILE A 262 -16.51 0.54 19.44
CA ILE A 262 -17.63 -0.39 19.25
C ILE A 262 -18.44 -0.56 20.54
N ASN A 263 -17.78 -0.88 21.66
CA ASN A 263 -18.47 -1.04 22.94
C ASN A 263 -19.20 0.23 23.41
N ALA A 264 -18.69 1.42 23.07
CA ALA A 264 -19.33 2.68 23.42
C ALA A 264 -20.62 2.91 22.61
N ILE A 265 -20.65 2.46 21.35
CA ILE A 265 -21.82 2.50 20.49
C ILE A 265 -22.86 1.48 20.98
N GLU A 266 -22.45 0.24 21.24
CA GLU A 266 -23.33 -0.83 21.73
C GLU A 266 -23.96 -0.53 23.09
N LYS A 267 -23.22 0.13 23.99
CA LYS A 267 -23.76 0.60 25.29
C LYS A 267 -24.93 1.58 25.16
N ARG A 268 -25.12 2.20 23.99
CA ARG A 268 -26.27 3.07 23.69
C ARG A 268 -27.41 2.33 22.99
N GLY A 269 -27.37 0.99 22.93
CA GLY A 269 -28.40 0.17 22.32
C GLY A 269 -28.32 0.08 20.79
N ILE A 270 -27.19 0.48 20.18
CA ILE A 270 -26.98 0.42 18.73
C ILE A 270 -26.18 -0.85 18.39
N ASN A 271 -26.73 -1.72 17.54
CA ASN A 271 -26.05 -2.97 17.18
C ASN A 271 -24.92 -2.72 16.18
N VAL A 272 -23.72 -3.27 16.45
CA VAL A 272 -22.58 -3.09 15.53
C VAL A 272 -22.04 -4.43 15.04
N MET A 273 -22.13 -4.65 13.74
CA MET A 273 -21.60 -5.84 13.09
C MET A 273 -20.14 -5.63 12.69
N CYS A 274 -19.23 -6.33 13.37
CA CYS A 274 -17.80 -6.22 13.12
C CYS A 274 -17.25 -7.41 12.35
N TYR A 275 -16.44 -7.15 11.31
CA TYR A 275 -15.65 -8.17 10.60
C TYR A 275 -14.17 -7.78 10.57
N GLY A 276 -13.29 -8.77 10.56
CA GLY A 276 -11.85 -8.64 10.49
C GLY A 276 -11.12 -9.50 11.52
N ASN A 277 -9.79 -9.52 11.44
CA ASN A 277 -8.96 -10.26 12.39
C ASN A 277 -9.21 -9.77 13.83
N GLY A 278 -9.46 -10.69 14.77
CA GLY A 278 -9.72 -10.36 16.18
C GLY A 278 -11.16 -9.96 16.52
N TRP A 279 -12.09 -10.01 15.57
CA TRP A 279 -13.53 -9.95 15.83
C TRP A 279 -14.17 -11.35 15.79
N PRO A 280 -15.28 -11.60 16.50
CA PRO A 280 -15.95 -12.90 16.51
C PRO A 280 -16.34 -13.40 15.11
N ASN A 281 -16.79 -12.51 14.22
CA ASN A 281 -17.23 -12.89 12.88
C ASN A 281 -16.07 -13.17 11.90
N GLY A 282 -14.82 -12.99 12.31
CA GLY A 282 -13.65 -13.22 11.46
C GLY A 282 -13.63 -12.36 10.19
N ARG A 283 -12.86 -12.78 9.18
CA ARG A 283 -12.78 -12.06 7.89
C ARG A 283 -14.05 -12.32 7.07
N ILE A 284 -14.60 -11.27 6.48
CA ILE A 284 -15.72 -11.34 5.55
C ILE A 284 -15.27 -11.84 4.17
N LYS A 285 -16.13 -12.59 3.47
CA LYS A 285 -15.93 -12.93 2.06
C LYS A 285 -16.01 -11.68 1.19
N LEU A 286 -15.10 -11.56 0.23
CA LEU A 286 -14.99 -10.40 -0.65
C LEU A 286 -16.31 -10.09 -1.37
N GLU A 287 -16.98 -11.11 -1.91
CA GLU A 287 -18.23 -10.92 -2.66
C GLU A 287 -19.38 -10.34 -1.81
N LYS A 288 -19.33 -10.54 -0.48
CA LYS A 288 -20.38 -10.09 0.45
C LYS A 288 -20.16 -8.66 0.94
N LEU A 289 -18.94 -8.14 0.85
CA LEU A 289 -18.59 -6.85 1.45
C LEU A 289 -19.44 -5.69 0.89
N PRO A 290 -19.58 -5.52 -0.44
CA PRO A 290 -20.45 -4.49 -0.99
C PRO A 290 -21.90 -4.59 -0.52
N GLN A 291 -22.43 -5.82 -0.46
CA GLN A 291 -23.80 -6.07 -0.03
C GLN A 291 -24.03 -5.65 1.43
N ILE A 292 -23.11 -6.00 2.34
CA ILE A 292 -23.24 -5.61 3.75
C ILE A 292 -23.19 -4.09 3.93
N PHE A 293 -22.28 -3.42 3.22
CA PHE A 293 -22.21 -1.94 3.27
C PHE A 293 -23.49 -1.32 2.75
N MET A 294 -24.01 -1.84 1.64
CA MET A 294 -25.26 -1.39 1.04
C MET A 294 -26.47 -1.62 1.95
N GLN A 295 -26.48 -2.69 2.76
CA GLN A 295 -27.55 -3.02 3.71
C GLN A 295 -27.34 -2.43 5.11
N SER A 296 -26.24 -1.70 5.33
CA SER A 296 -25.99 -1.01 6.59
C SER A 296 -26.50 0.44 6.54
N ARG A 297 -27.06 0.92 7.67
CA ARG A 297 -27.44 2.34 7.82
C ARG A 297 -26.18 3.19 7.93
N ILE A 298 -25.16 2.72 8.65
CA ILE A 298 -23.86 3.37 8.81
C ILE A 298 -22.73 2.36 8.55
N VAL A 299 -21.71 2.78 7.79
CA VAL A 299 -20.43 2.07 7.67
C VAL A 299 -19.37 2.87 8.43
N LEU A 300 -18.70 2.20 9.38
CA LEU A 300 -17.72 2.78 10.30
C LEU A 300 -16.27 2.46 9.88
#